data_AF-A0AAD4TPP2-F1
#
_entry.id   AF-A0AAD4TPP2-F1
#
_cell.length_a   1.000
_cell.length_b   1.000
_cell.length_c   1.000
_cell.angle_alpha   90.00
_cell.angle_beta   90.00
_cell.angle_gamma   90.00
#
_symmetry.space_group_name_H-M   'P 1'
#
loop_
_entity.id
_entity.type
_entity.pdbx_description
1 polymer ?
#
loop_
_entity_poly.entity_id
_entity_poly.type
_entity_poly.pdbx_seq_one_letter_code
_entity_poly.pdbx_strand_id
1 'polypeptide(L)'
;MKMILVRRFRVLILMAFLAACALHLVLDLLPKLERSAARPSGEPGCSCAQPAAEAAAPGWAQARGHPGGELAAAASAAGDAGWPNKQTLRALQDFSSDPSSNLTSHSLEKLPPAAEPAEGAPPGQDPSAPRPPDRARRPLPRDPGPRGPVLPPGLSGDGSLLTRLFQHPLYQVPIPPLTEGDVLFNVNSGIRFDPKAATAENPDWPHEGLEDEFLPTGEAAVDSYPNWLKFHIGINRYELYSRHNPAVEALLRDLGTREITSVAMKSGGTQLKLIMTFQNYGQALFKPMKQTREQETPPDFFYFSDYERHNAEIAAFHLDRILDFRRVPPVAGRLVNMTKEIRDVTRDKKLWRTFFISPANNICFYGECSYYCSTEHALCGKPDQIEGSLAAFLPDLSLAKRKTWRNPWRRSYHKRKKAEWEVDPDYCEEVKQTPPYDSSRRILDIMDMTIFDFLMGNMDRHHYETFEKFGNDTFIIHLDNGRGFGKHSHDELSILVPLQQCCRIRRSTYLRLQLLAQEEHRLSLLMAESLRADRVAPVLFQPHLEALDRRLRIVLRAVGVCLEKDGPHSVVEDDLGPERRAAAGR
;
A
#
# COMPACT_ATOMS: atom_id res chain seq x y z
N MET A 1 61.43 1.21 20.30
CA MET A 1 60.49 0.97 21.43
C MET A 1 59.01 0.91 21.02
N LYS A 2 58.41 1.92 20.36
CA LYS A 2 56.94 1.98 20.11
C LYS A 2 56.28 0.71 19.50
N MET A 3 56.90 0.06 18.50
CA MET A 3 56.29 -1.14 17.87
C MET A 3 56.19 -2.39 18.78
N ILE A 4 57.07 -2.53 19.78
CA ILE A 4 57.06 -3.67 20.71
C ILE A 4 55.88 -3.55 21.68
N LEU A 5 55.57 -2.31 22.11
CA LEU A 5 54.45 -2.02 23.00
C LEU A 5 53.10 -2.36 22.35
N VAL A 6 52.91 -1.98 21.08
CA VAL A 6 51.68 -2.28 20.32
C VAL A 6 51.49 -3.79 20.11
N ARG A 7 52.57 -4.54 19.84
CA ARG A 7 52.49 -6.02 19.74
C ARG A 7 52.13 -6.66 21.08
N ARG A 8 52.73 -6.23 22.20
CA ARG A 8 52.38 -6.72 23.55
C ARG A 8 50.92 -6.40 23.91
N PHE A 9 50.43 -5.20 23.56
CA PHE A 9 49.04 -4.81 23.81
C PHE A 9 48.04 -5.66 23.01
N ARG A 10 48.33 -5.98 21.74
CA ARG A 10 47.50 -6.90 20.93
C ARG A 10 47.48 -8.32 21.49
N VAL A 11 48.61 -8.84 22.00
CA VAL A 11 48.66 -10.15 22.66
C VAL A 11 47.83 -10.15 23.95
N LEU A 12 47.90 -9.08 24.76
CA LEU A 12 47.08 -8.96 25.98
C LEU A 12 45.56 -8.94 25.66
N ILE A 13 45.14 -8.22 24.62
CA ILE A 13 43.74 -8.23 24.16
C ILE A 13 43.32 -9.64 23.70
N LEU A 14 44.17 -10.35 22.95
CA LEU A 14 43.89 -11.71 22.51
C LEU A 14 43.75 -12.68 23.69
N MET A 15 44.64 -12.59 24.69
CA MET A 15 44.57 -13.41 25.90
C MET A 15 43.34 -13.11 26.75
N ALA A 16 42.94 -11.83 26.87
CA ALA A 16 41.71 -11.45 27.57
C ALA A 16 40.46 -11.98 26.86
N PHE A 17 40.42 -11.94 25.52
CA PHE A 17 39.32 -12.50 24.73
C PHE A 17 39.22 -14.02 24.87
N LEU A 18 40.35 -14.73 24.81
CA LEU A 18 40.40 -16.18 25.02
C LEU A 18 39.96 -16.58 26.44
N ALA A 19 40.35 -15.81 27.46
CA ALA A 19 39.90 -16.03 28.84
C ALA A 19 38.38 -15.82 28.99
N ALA A 20 37.81 -14.78 28.35
CA ALA A 20 36.37 -14.55 28.35
C ALA A 20 35.59 -15.67 27.63
N CYS A 21 36.09 -16.15 26.48
CA CYS A 21 35.51 -17.31 25.78
C CYS A 21 35.58 -18.59 26.63
N ALA A 22 36.71 -18.86 27.29
CA ALA A 22 36.84 -20.01 28.18
C ALA A 22 35.86 -19.93 29.37
N LEU A 23 35.68 -18.74 29.96
CA LEU A 23 34.73 -18.51 31.04
C LEU A 23 33.28 -18.76 30.58
N HIS A 24 32.88 -18.29 29.40
CA HIS A 24 31.56 -18.59 28.84
C HIS A 24 31.36 -20.09 28.56
N LEU A 25 32.36 -20.80 28.04
CA LEU A 25 32.27 -22.26 27.85
C LEU A 25 32.06 -23.01 29.18
N VAL A 26 32.74 -22.58 30.24
CA VAL A 26 32.63 -23.17 31.59
C VAL A 26 31.31 -22.83 32.27
N LEU A 27 30.79 -21.61 32.13
CA LEU A 27 29.55 -21.19 32.79
C LEU A 27 28.28 -21.59 32.02
N ASP A 28 28.29 -21.51 30.68
CA ASP A 28 27.06 -21.63 29.86
C ASP A 28 26.89 -23.00 29.17
N LEU A 29 27.98 -23.76 28.93
CA LEU A 29 27.93 -25.06 28.23
C LEU A 29 28.16 -26.26 29.15
N LEU A 30 29.13 -26.19 30.07
CA LEU A 30 29.43 -27.29 31.00
C LEU A 30 28.20 -27.77 31.81
N PRO A 31 27.38 -26.88 32.40
CA PRO A 31 26.16 -27.29 33.12
C PRO A 31 25.07 -27.93 32.23
N LYS A 32 25.14 -27.73 30.90
CA LYS A 32 24.21 -28.36 29.93
C LYS A 32 24.71 -29.74 29.50
N LEU A 33 26.02 -29.93 29.44
CA LEU A 33 26.63 -31.22 29.14
C LEU A 33 26.48 -32.21 30.30
N GLU A 34 26.67 -31.77 31.56
CA GLU A 34 26.44 -32.61 32.74
C GLU A 34 24.98 -33.09 32.85
N ARG A 35 24.01 -32.21 32.55
CA ARG A 35 22.57 -32.58 32.52
C ARG A 35 22.22 -33.59 31.41
N SER A 36 22.96 -33.61 30.31
CA SER A 36 22.80 -34.61 29.25
C SER A 36 23.49 -35.95 29.59
N ALA A 37 24.58 -35.93 30.36
CA ALA A 37 25.29 -37.13 30.80
C ALA A 37 24.59 -37.89 31.94
N ALA A 38 23.71 -37.23 32.71
CA ALA A 38 23.05 -37.80 33.88
C ALA A 38 21.79 -38.66 33.58
N ARG A 39 21.61 -39.17 32.36
CA ARG A 39 20.54 -40.15 32.02
C ARG A 39 21.12 -41.57 31.93
N PRO A 40 20.65 -42.53 32.75
CA PRO A 40 21.08 -43.92 32.62
C PRO A 40 20.60 -44.54 31.30
N SER A 41 21.47 -45.29 30.64
CA SER A 41 21.17 -46.05 29.42
C SER A 41 20.56 -47.42 29.74
N GLY A 42 19.43 -47.78 29.10
CA GLY A 42 18.69 -49.00 29.45
C GLY A 42 17.55 -49.44 28.51
N GLU A 43 17.72 -49.28 27.19
CA GLU A 43 17.08 -50.07 26.11
C GLU A 43 15.50 -50.13 26.03
N PRO A 44 14.85 -50.84 25.06
CA PRO A 44 13.87 -50.16 24.18
C PRO A 44 12.42 -50.66 24.29
N GLY A 45 11.46 -49.87 23.79
CA GLY A 45 10.05 -50.28 23.71
C GLY A 45 9.15 -49.40 22.82
N CYS A 46 8.33 -50.03 21.99
CA CYS A 46 7.26 -49.39 21.20
C CYS A 46 5.92 -49.31 21.98
N SER A 47 4.98 -48.56 21.38
CA SER A 47 3.51 -48.67 21.51
C SER A 47 2.78 -47.95 22.67
N CYS A 48 2.09 -46.87 22.26
CA CYS A 48 0.65 -46.60 22.42
C CYS A 48 -0.14 -47.20 23.61
N ALA A 49 -0.81 -46.34 24.41
CA ALA A 49 -2.29 -46.23 24.52
C ALA A 49 -2.75 -45.19 25.57
N GLN A 50 -4.01 -44.74 25.48
CA GLN A 50 -4.76 -43.87 26.42
C GLN A 50 -5.56 -44.76 27.43
N PRO A 51 -6.66 -44.35 28.14
CA PRO A 51 -7.25 -43.03 28.46
C PRO A 51 -7.81 -42.85 29.92
N ALA A 52 -8.43 -41.66 30.16
CA ALA A 52 -9.69 -41.42 30.91
C ALA A 52 -9.75 -41.09 32.43
N ALA A 53 -10.54 -40.01 32.71
CA ALA A 53 -11.41 -39.74 33.89
C ALA A 53 -10.76 -39.52 35.29
N GLU A 54 -11.34 -38.74 36.24
CA GLU A 54 -12.64 -38.05 36.31
C GLU A 54 -12.68 -36.88 37.34
N ALA A 55 -13.70 -36.01 37.19
CA ALA A 55 -14.49 -35.32 38.23
C ALA A 55 -13.97 -34.16 39.13
N ALA A 56 -14.79 -33.08 39.08
CA ALA A 56 -15.29 -32.25 40.19
C ALA A 56 -14.51 -30.99 40.69
N ALA A 57 -15.13 -29.83 40.45
CA ALA A 57 -14.98 -28.59 41.23
C ALA A 57 -15.94 -28.60 42.45
N PRO A 58 -15.89 -27.60 43.36
CA PRO A 58 -16.62 -26.34 43.10
C PRO A 58 -15.90 -25.08 43.64
N GLY A 59 -16.49 -23.90 43.42
CA GLY A 59 -16.10 -22.64 44.09
C GLY A 59 -17.32 -21.89 44.63
N TRP A 60 -17.10 -20.76 45.32
CA TRP A 60 -17.86 -19.49 45.21
C TRP A 60 -17.61 -18.51 46.39
N ALA A 61 -17.35 -17.25 46.00
CA ALA A 61 -17.93 -15.99 46.52
C ALA A 61 -17.73 -15.47 47.98
N GLN A 62 -17.59 -14.13 48.05
CA GLN A 62 -17.97 -13.20 49.15
C GLN A 62 -17.11 -13.19 50.45
N ALA A 63 -16.89 -12.06 51.15
CA ALA A 63 -17.28 -10.65 50.92
C ALA A 63 -16.44 -9.62 51.75
N ARG A 64 -16.46 -8.35 51.29
CA ARG A 64 -16.40 -7.05 52.03
C ARG A 64 -15.28 -6.77 53.07
N GLY A 65 -14.64 -5.58 52.93
CA GLY A 65 -13.92 -4.92 54.03
C GLY A 65 -13.10 -3.67 53.63
N HIS A 66 -13.71 -2.49 53.65
CA HIS A 66 -13.03 -1.18 53.85
C HIS A 66 -13.12 -0.81 55.35
N PRO A 67 -12.36 0.16 55.93
CA PRO A 67 -11.80 1.36 55.28
C PRO A 67 -10.41 1.87 55.76
N GLY A 68 -9.95 2.97 55.14
CA GLY A 68 -9.21 4.04 55.84
C GLY A 68 -7.68 4.10 55.68
N GLY A 69 -7.15 5.31 55.47
CA GLY A 69 -5.71 5.61 55.54
C GLY A 69 -5.23 6.64 54.50
N GLU A 70 -5.31 7.93 54.82
CA GLU A 70 -4.57 8.97 54.10
C GLU A 70 -3.06 8.84 54.34
N LEU A 71 -2.24 9.21 53.35
CA LEU A 71 -1.09 10.12 53.52
C LEU A 71 -0.40 10.41 52.19
N ALA A 72 -0.03 11.67 51.97
CA ALA A 72 0.73 12.13 50.82
C ALA A 72 2.24 12.06 51.08
N ALA A 73 3.04 11.72 50.06
CA ALA A 73 4.38 12.28 49.84
C ALA A 73 4.89 11.90 48.44
N ALA A 74 5.66 12.79 47.83
CA ALA A 74 6.27 12.58 46.52
C ALA A 74 7.55 11.72 46.61
N ALA A 75 7.79 10.90 45.58
CA ALA A 75 9.15 10.52 45.16
C ALA A 75 9.17 10.14 43.67
N SER A 76 10.27 10.49 43.02
CA SER A 76 10.55 10.28 41.59
C SER A 76 11.16 8.90 41.28
N ALA A 77 11.07 8.53 40.00
CA ALA A 77 11.98 7.65 39.23
C ALA A 77 11.72 6.13 39.19
N ALA A 78 12.26 5.55 38.11
CA ALA A 78 12.18 4.16 37.63
C ALA A 78 10.84 3.74 36.96
N GLY A 79 10.84 3.15 35.76
CA GLY A 79 12.02 2.87 34.92
C GLY A 79 11.69 2.39 33.49
N ASP A 80 12.72 2.42 32.64
CA ASP A 80 12.71 1.90 31.27
C ASP A 80 12.34 0.41 31.23
N ALA A 81 11.20 0.09 30.62
CA ALA A 81 10.92 -1.26 30.12
C ALA A 81 11.53 -1.40 28.72
N GLY A 82 12.77 -1.91 28.68
CA GLY A 82 13.58 -1.96 27.46
C GLY A 82 12.97 -2.74 26.29
N TRP A 83 12.99 -2.10 25.12
CA TRP A 83 12.64 -2.73 23.84
C TRP A 83 13.61 -3.88 23.50
N PRO A 84 13.14 -5.04 22.98
CA PRO A 84 14.03 -6.15 22.64
C PRO A 84 15.07 -5.81 21.56
N ASN A 85 16.26 -6.36 21.75
CA ASN A 85 17.49 -5.94 21.06
C ASN A 85 17.56 -6.35 19.57
N LYS A 86 18.53 -5.78 18.84
CA LYS A 86 18.72 -5.87 17.37
C LYS A 86 18.93 -7.29 16.76
N GLN A 87 18.74 -8.36 17.51
CA GLN A 87 18.86 -9.75 17.03
C GLN A 87 17.53 -10.33 16.51
N THR A 88 16.37 -9.82 16.95
CA THR A 88 15.06 -10.32 16.49
C THR A 88 14.73 -9.92 15.04
N LEU A 89 15.49 -8.99 14.44
CA LEU A 89 15.34 -8.58 13.04
C LEU A 89 16.06 -9.49 12.02
N ARG A 90 16.78 -10.55 12.44
CA ARG A 90 17.39 -11.52 11.52
C ARG A 90 16.47 -12.65 11.07
N ALA A 91 15.37 -12.90 11.77
CA ALA A 91 14.41 -13.97 11.43
C ALA A 91 13.55 -13.71 10.16
N LEU A 92 13.89 -12.70 9.36
CA LEU A 92 13.28 -12.38 8.06
C LEU A 92 14.31 -12.29 6.91
N GLN A 93 15.56 -12.72 7.13
CA GLN A 93 16.62 -12.74 6.08
C GLN A 93 16.98 -14.14 5.56
N ASP A 94 16.60 -15.23 6.26
CA ASP A 94 17.03 -16.59 5.92
C ASP A 94 16.06 -17.35 4.98
N PHE A 95 15.70 -16.74 3.85
CA PHE A 95 15.04 -17.44 2.73
C PHE A 95 15.57 -16.97 1.35
N SER A 96 16.87 -16.68 1.24
CA SER A 96 17.50 -16.32 -0.04
C SER A 96 18.98 -16.73 -0.16
N SER A 97 19.32 -17.97 0.21
CA SER A 97 20.55 -18.63 -0.28
C SER A 97 20.56 -20.13 0.01
N ASP A 98 20.32 -20.95 -1.02
CA ASP A 98 20.78 -22.35 -1.04
C ASP A 98 21.07 -22.79 -2.48
N PRO A 99 22.35 -22.83 -2.92
CA PRO A 99 22.72 -23.17 -4.29
C PRO A 99 23.08 -24.66 -4.43
N SER A 100 22.15 -25.57 -4.16
CA SER A 100 22.31 -26.99 -4.54
C SER A 100 21.01 -27.81 -4.55
N SER A 101 20.48 -28.07 -5.73
CA SER A 101 19.61 -29.24 -5.98
C SER A 101 19.63 -29.65 -7.46
N ASN A 102 20.74 -30.26 -7.89
CA ASN A 102 20.77 -31.06 -9.11
C ASN A 102 19.94 -32.33 -8.91
N LEU A 103 18.66 -32.32 -9.26
CA LEU A 103 17.85 -33.53 -9.42
C LEU A 103 17.07 -33.49 -10.74
N THR A 104 17.58 -34.26 -11.70
CA THR A 104 16.93 -34.57 -12.97
C THR A 104 15.67 -35.41 -12.75
N SER A 105 14.51 -34.94 -13.22
CA SER A 105 13.33 -35.79 -13.42
C SER A 105 13.32 -36.35 -14.84
N HIS A 106 13.43 -37.67 -14.96
CA HIS A 106 13.30 -38.36 -16.25
C HIS A 106 11.84 -38.38 -16.70
N SER A 107 11.58 -37.91 -17.91
CA SER A 107 10.31 -38.18 -18.61
C SER A 107 10.51 -39.38 -19.54
N LEU A 108 9.70 -40.42 -19.36
CA LEU A 108 9.74 -41.65 -20.15
C LEU A 108 8.45 -41.76 -20.96
N GLU A 109 8.52 -41.50 -22.26
CA GLU A 109 7.67 -42.13 -23.27
C GLU A 109 8.36 -42.05 -24.63
N LYS A 110 8.26 -43.11 -25.45
CA LYS A 110 9.19 -43.36 -26.56
C LYS A 110 8.49 -44.12 -27.70
N LEU A 111 8.87 -43.77 -28.94
CA LEU A 111 8.68 -44.47 -30.23
C LEU A 111 7.32 -44.29 -30.96
N PRO A 112 7.28 -44.46 -32.30
CA PRO A 112 8.33 -44.22 -33.32
C PRO A 112 7.83 -43.44 -34.59
N PRO A 113 8.72 -43.05 -35.52
CA PRO A 113 8.37 -42.28 -36.73
C PRO A 113 8.33 -43.10 -38.04
N ALA A 114 7.56 -42.61 -39.01
CA ALA A 114 7.59 -42.93 -40.45
C ALA A 114 6.75 -41.85 -41.19
N ALA A 115 6.93 -41.48 -42.47
CA ALA A 115 8.04 -41.57 -43.44
C ALA A 115 7.71 -40.57 -44.59
N GLU A 116 8.68 -40.14 -45.41
CA GLU A 116 8.39 -39.38 -46.64
C GLU A 116 7.82 -40.28 -47.77
N PRO A 117 7.27 -39.69 -48.85
CA PRO A 117 8.03 -39.76 -50.12
C PRO A 117 7.94 -38.52 -51.02
N ALA A 118 8.72 -38.53 -52.11
CA ALA A 118 8.91 -37.43 -53.07
C ALA A 118 8.44 -37.75 -54.52
N GLU A 119 8.37 -36.68 -55.34
CA GLU A 119 8.41 -36.60 -56.83
C GLU A 119 7.36 -37.28 -57.75
N GLY A 120 7.01 -36.58 -58.85
CA GLY A 120 6.70 -37.20 -60.16
C GLY A 120 5.30 -36.94 -60.78
N ALA A 121 5.25 -36.13 -61.86
CA ALA A 121 4.09 -35.97 -62.79
C ALA A 121 4.43 -36.66 -64.15
N PRO A 122 3.72 -36.52 -65.32
CA PRO A 122 2.54 -35.72 -65.72
C PRO A 122 1.45 -36.66 -66.37
N PRO A 123 0.67 -36.38 -67.46
CA PRO A 123 0.33 -35.12 -68.20
C PRO A 123 -1.15 -34.89 -68.62
N GLY A 124 -1.50 -33.61 -68.80
CA GLY A 124 -2.06 -33.03 -70.04
C GLY A 124 -3.50 -33.33 -70.51
N GLN A 125 -4.41 -32.34 -70.35
CA GLN A 125 -5.10 -31.65 -71.46
C GLN A 125 -5.95 -30.45 -70.95
N ASP A 126 -6.09 -29.44 -71.80
CA ASP A 126 -6.75 -28.13 -71.61
C ASP A 126 -7.21 -27.67 -73.03
N PRO A 127 -8.05 -26.64 -73.26
CA PRO A 127 -8.94 -25.88 -72.36
C PRO A 127 -10.39 -25.73 -72.87
N SER A 128 -11.36 -25.38 -72.00
CA SER A 128 -12.50 -24.48 -72.33
C SER A 128 -13.59 -24.33 -71.23
N ALA A 129 -13.39 -23.45 -70.25
CA ALA A 129 -14.47 -22.71 -69.56
C ALA A 129 -13.89 -21.55 -68.70
N PRO A 130 -14.52 -20.37 -68.65
CA PRO A 130 -13.93 -19.19 -68.00
C PRO A 130 -14.13 -19.18 -66.47
N ARG A 131 -13.09 -18.77 -65.73
CA ARG A 131 -13.17 -18.40 -64.30
C ARG A 131 -13.27 -16.86 -64.16
N PRO A 132 -14.02 -16.34 -63.16
CA PRO A 132 -14.21 -14.90 -62.97
C PRO A 132 -12.95 -14.19 -62.44
N PRO A 133 -12.85 -12.86 -62.64
CA PRO A 133 -11.60 -12.13 -62.43
C PRO A 133 -11.28 -11.83 -60.96
N ASP A 134 -9.97 -11.81 -60.69
CA ASP A 134 -9.36 -11.36 -59.46
C ASP A 134 -9.72 -9.89 -59.13
N ARG A 135 -9.87 -9.58 -57.84
CA ARG A 135 -10.14 -8.22 -57.33
C ARG A 135 -9.33 -7.92 -56.09
N ALA A 136 -8.02 -7.87 -56.26
CA ALA A 136 -7.16 -7.05 -55.42
C ALA A 136 -7.66 -5.59 -55.34
N ARG A 137 -7.40 -4.93 -54.20
CA ARG A 137 -7.72 -3.52 -53.87
C ARG A 137 -9.19 -3.19 -53.56
N ARG A 138 -9.59 -3.48 -52.32
CA ARG A 138 -10.47 -2.60 -51.52
C ARG A 138 -9.76 -2.27 -50.19
N PRO A 139 -9.90 -1.04 -49.64
CA PRO A 139 -9.39 -0.74 -48.31
C PRO A 139 -10.10 -1.59 -47.25
N LEU A 140 -9.34 -2.14 -46.30
CA LEU A 140 -9.89 -2.72 -45.09
C LEU A 140 -10.69 -1.64 -44.33
N PRO A 141 -11.88 -1.94 -43.80
CA PRO A 141 -12.55 -1.04 -42.86
C PRO A 141 -11.63 -0.77 -41.68
N ARG A 142 -11.53 0.50 -41.26
CA ARG A 142 -10.93 0.84 -39.96
C ARG A 142 -11.77 0.15 -38.89
N ASP A 143 -11.12 -0.70 -38.10
CA ASP A 143 -11.71 -1.27 -36.91
C ASP A 143 -12.07 -0.12 -35.95
N PRO A 144 -13.34 0.05 -35.54
CA PRO A 144 -13.67 1.03 -34.51
C PRO A 144 -13.09 0.51 -33.19
N GLY A 145 -12.08 1.21 -32.67
CA GLY A 145 -11.45 0.90 -31.39
C GLY A 145 -12.46 0.80 -30.24
N PRO A 146 -12.06 0.25 -29.08
CA PRO A 146 -12.96 -0.14 -28.00
C PRO A 146 -13.93 1.00 -27.67
N ARG A 147 -15.22 0.75 -27.93
CA ARG A 147 -16.29 1.73 -27.66
C ARG A 147 -16.27 2.01 -26.16
N GLY A 148 -16.06 3.27 -25.79
CA GLY A 148 -16.23 3.71 -24.41
C GLY A 148 -17.65 3.41 -23.90
N PRO A 149 -17.86 3.38 -22.57
CA PRO A 149 -19.14 3.02 -21.98
C PRO A 149 -20.28 3.87 -22.57
N VAL A 150 -21.24 3.19 -23.19
CA VAL A 150 -22.44 3.83 -23.75
C VAL A 150 -23.28 4.34 -22.58
N LEU A 151 -23.48 5.65 -22.51
CA LEU A 151 -24.34 6.27 -21.52
C LEU A 151 -25.77 5.69 -21.64
N PRO A 152 -26.40 5.23 -20.54
CA PRO A 152 -27.80 4.82 -20.52
C PRO A 152 -28.72 5.88 -21.15
N PRO A 153 -29.69 5.48 -22.01
CA PRO A 153 -30.71 6.40 -22.51
C PRO A 153 -31.52 6.97 -21.35
N GLY A 154 -31.42 8.28 -21.12
CA GLY A 154 -32.05 8.97 -19.98
C GLY A 154 -31.11 9.90 -19.23
N LEU A 155 -29.79 9.73 -19.34
CA LEU A 155 -28.78 10.65 -18.78
C LEU A 155 -28.57 11.92 -19.63
N SER A 156 -29.62 12.37 -20.33
CA SER A 156 -29.69 13.58 -21.17
C SER A 156 -29.80 14.87 -20.34
N GLY A 157 -29.17 14.91 -19.16
CA GLY A 157 -28.99 16.12 -18.36
C GLY A 157 -27.64 16.75 -18.69
N ASP A 158 -27.66 18.03 -19.04
CA ASP A 158 -26.56 18.78 -19.68
C ASP A 158 -25.37 19.12 -18.74
N GLY A 159 -24.95 18.16 -17.91
CA GLY A 159 -23.97 18.38 -16.84
C GLY A 159 -23.27 17.11 -16.34
N SER A 160 -21.98 17.29 -16.01
CA SER A 160 -21.07 16.26 -15.49
C SER A 160 -21.67 15.44 -14.33
N LEU A 161 -21.53 14.11 -14.42
CA LEU A 161 -21.95 13.17 -13.37
C LEU A 161 -21.21 13.44 -12.05
N LEU A 162 -19.90 13.69 -12.13
CA LEU A 162 -19.05 13.97 -10.99
C LEU A 162 -19.42 15.32 -10.33
N THR A 163 -19.83 16.30 -11.12
CA THR A 163 -20.34 17.58 -10.63
C THR A 163 -21.66 17.38 -9.86
N ARG A 164 -22.58 16.58 -10.39
CA ARG A 164 -23.84 16.25 -9.70
C ARG A 164 -23.60 15.50 -8.39
N LEU A 165 -22.64 14.57 -8.34
CA LEU A 165 -22.24 13.89 -7.10
C LEU A 165 -21.79 14.90 -6.03
N PHE A 166 -20.86 15.79 -6.35
CA PHE A 166 -20.35 16.77 -5.38
C PHE A 166 -21.35 17.88 -5.02
N GLN A 167 -22.39 18.08 -5.83
CA GLN A 167 -23.54 18.91 -5.50
C GLN A 167 -24.54 18.21 -4.56
N HIS A 168 -24.51 16.88 -4.42
CA HIS A 168 -25.45 16.16 -3.57
C HIS A 168 -25.22 16.49 -2.07
N PRO A 169 -26.27 16.65 -1.22
CA PRO A 169 -26.11 17.07 0.18
C PRO A 169 -25.16 16.22 1.04
N LEU A 170 -25.03 14.91 0.76
CA LEU A 170 -24.07 14.01 1.43
C LEU A 170 -22.58 14.37 1.19
N TYR A 171 -22.31 15.18 0.16
CA TYR A 171 -21.01 15.76 -0.18
C TYR A 171 -20.90 17.25 0.21
N GLN A 172 -21.95 17.83 0.80
CA GLN A 172 -21.91 19.20 1.35
C GLN A 172 -21.77 19.24 2.88
N VAL A 173 -21.71 18.09 3.56
CA VAL A 173 -21.53 18.00 5.01
C VAL A 173 -20.18 18.64 5.41
N PRO A 174 -20.16 19.70 6.24
CA PRO A 174 -18.92 20.34 6.68
C PRO A 174 -18.21 19.50 7.73
N ILE A 175 -16.88 19.62 7.80
CA ILE A 175 -16.10 19.12 8.93
C ILE A 175 -16.33 19.99 10.19
N PRO A 176 -16.01 19.49 11.40
CA PRO A 176 -15.99 20.32 12.60
C PRO A 176 -15.09 21.55 12.42
N PRO A 177 -15.39 22.70 13.06
CA PRO A 177 -14.50 23.85 13.07
C PRO A 177 -13.10 23.47 13.56
N LEU A 178 -12.06 23.90 12.84
CA LEU A 178 -10.67 23.56 13.16
C LEU A 178 -10.11 24.50 14.23
N THR A 179 -9.50 23.93 15.26
CA THR A 179 -8.65 24.64 16.23
C THR A 179 -7.17 24.53 15.84
N GLU A 180 -6.29 25.23 16.56
CA GLU A 180 -4.82 25.08 16.41
C GLU A 180 -4.33 23.64 16.66
N GLY A 181 -5.08 22.85 17.43
CA GLY A 181 -4.82 21.43 17.67
C GLY A 181 -5.28 20.49 16.54
N ASP A 182 -5.98 21.03 15.54
CA ASP A 182 -6.60 20.26 14.46
C ASP A 182 -5.95 20.46 13.10
N VAL A 183 -5.16 21.52 12.90
CA VAL A 183 -4.32 21.70 11.71
C VAL A 183 -2.98 21.00 11.89
N LEU A 184 -2.37 20.47 10.83
CA LEU A 184 -1.06 19.81 10.95
C LEU A 184 0.06 20.84 11.19
N PHE A 185 0.06 21.92 10.41
CA PHE A 185 1.02 23.01 10.50
C PHE A 185 0.33 24.32 10.91
N ASN A 186 0.82 24.95 11.99
CA ASN A 186 0.34 26.26 12.43
C ASN A 186 1.09 27.32 11.62
N VAL A 187 0.47 27.81 10.54
CA VAL A 187 1.06 28.84 9.67
C VAL A 187 0.87 30.22 10.32
N ASN A 188 1.69 30.53 11.31
CA ASN A 188 1.83 31.90 11.80
C ASN A 188 2.45 32.76 10.69
N SER A 189 1.91 33.96 10.47
CA SER A 189 2.30 34.87 9.37
C SER A 189 3.77 35.30 9.35
N GLY A 190 4.56 35.01 10.41
CA GLY A 190 6.00 35.24 10.47
C GLY A 190 6.89 34.04 10.09
N ILE A 191 6.36 32.83 9.87
CA ILE A 191 7.19 31.65 9.56
C ILE A 191 7.46 31.59 8.06
N ARG A 192 8.66 32.01 7.66
CA ARG A 192 9.16 31.85 6.28
C ARG A 192 9.63 30.43 6.05
N PHE A 193 9.06 29.76 5.05
CA PHE A 193 9.58 28.47 4.57
C PHE A 193 10.80 28.71 3.68
N ASP A 194 12.00 28.33 4.13
CA ASP A 194 13.20 28.26 3.28
C ASP A 194 13.26 26.87 2.61
N PRO A 195 13.10 26.76 1.28
CA PRO A 195 13.16 25.47 0.58
C PRO A 195 14.50 24.74 0.74
N LYS A 196 15.60 25.45 1.02
CA LYS A 196 16.93 24.84 1.17
C LYS A 196 17.10 24.10 2.49
N ALA A 197 16.45 24.57 3.56
CA ALA A 197 16.56 23.98 4.90
C ALA A 197 16.00 22.55 4.96
N ALA A 198 14.86 22.30 4.30
CA ALA A 198 14.20 21.00 4.30
C ALA A 198 15.01 19.86 3.64
N THR A 199 16.04 20.19 2.86
CA THR A 199 16.94 19.21 2.21
C THR A 199 18.30 19.05 2.90
N ALA A 200 18.66 19.95 3.82
CA ALA A 200 20.02 20.02 4.38
C ALA A 200 20.33 18.95 5.46
N GLU A 201 19.31 18.31 6.04
CA GLU A 201 19.48 17.41 7.19
C GLU A 201 19.76 15.93 6.81
N ASN A 202 20.02 15.63 5.53
CA ASN A 202 20.33 14.27 5.06
C ASN A 202 21.86 14.11 4.89
N PRO A 203 22.60 13.49 5.85
CA PRO A 203 24.05 13.78 6.02
C PRO A 203 25.03 13.21 4.97
N ASP A 204 24.54 12.50 3.95
CA ASP A 204 25.36 11.67 3.04
C ASP A 204 25.53 12.28 1.62
N TRP A 205 25.09 13.53 1.39
CA TRP A 205 25.08 14.14 0.06
C TRP A 205 25.89 15.45 -0.01
N PRO A 206 27.04 15.47 -0.73
CA PRO A 206 27.78 16.70 -0.97
C PRO A 206 27.06 17.57 -2.00
N HIS A 207 26.79 18.82 -1.62
CA HIS A 207 26.29 19.87 -2.49
C HIS A 207 27.46 20.70 -3.05
N GLU A 208 27.82 20.48 -4.31
CA GLU A 208 28.56 21.45 -5.13
C GLU A 208 27.72 21.78 -6.37
N GLY A 209 27.54 23.07 -6.66
CA GLY A 209 26.81 23.55 -7.83
C GLY A 209 26.12 24.90 -7.66
N LEU A 210 26.82 25.97 -8.06
CA LEU A 210 26.41 27.37 -8.27
C LEU A 210 25.46 28.03 -7.25
N GLU A 211 26.05 28.99 -6.53
CA GLU A 211 25.37 30.08 -5.83
C GLU A 211 24.86 31.14 -6.84
N ASP A 212 24.01 32.05 -6.35
CA ASP A 212 23.35 33.15 -7.08
C ASP A 212 22.38 32.76 -8.22
N GLU A 213 21.07 32.72 -7.91
CA GLU A 213 20.12 33.78 -8.27
C GLU A 213 18.77 33.61 -7.51
N PHE A 214 17.93 34.66 -7.45
CA PHE A 214 16.59 34.73 -6.84
C PHE A 214 16.45 34.58 -5.30
N LEU A 215 16.51 35.74 -4.62
CA LEU A 215 15.77 36.00 -3.37
C LEU A 215 14.69 37.06 -3.60
N PRO A 216 13.39 36.71 -3.66
CA PRO A 216 12.32 37.69 -3.64
C PRO A 216 12.18 38.28 -2.23
N THR A 217 12.63 39.51 -2.04
CA THR A 217 12.42 40.27 -0.80
C THR A 217 11.00 40.82 -0.74
N GLY A 218 10.07 40.04 -0.20
CA GLY A 218 8.69 40.45 0.06
C GLY A 218 7.94 39.48 0.97
N GLU A 219 6.84 39.93 1.56
CA GLU A 219 5.91 39.05 2.27
C GLU A 219 5.18 38.15 1.26
N ALA A 220 5.67 36.94 1.09
CA ALA A 220 5.08 35.94 0.22
C ALA A 220 3.71 35.49 0.78
N ALA A 221 2.63 36.05 0.25
CA ALA A 221 1.28 35.61 0.57
C ALA A 221 1.12 34.10 0.31
N VAL A 222 0.30 33.40 1.10
CA VAL A 222 0.10 31.94 1.03
C VAL A 222 -0.26 31.44 -0.38
N ASP A 223 -0.90 32.29 -1.19
CA ASP A 223 -1.21 32.02 -2.60
C ASP A 223 0.01 31.88 -3.52
N SER A 224 1.20 32.35 -3.10
CA SER A 224 2.45 32.19 -3.84
C SER A 224 3.14 30.83 -3.61
N TYR A 225 2.75 30.08 -2.57
CA TYR A 225 3.35 28.79 -2.28
C TYR A 225 3.08 27.72 -3.36
N PRO A 226 4.04 26.79 -3.61
CA PRO A 226 3.84 25.69 -4.55
C PRO A 226 2.70 24.77 -4.08
N ASN A 227 2.03 24.11 -5.04
CA ASN A 227 0.80 23.36 -4.74
C ASN A 227 1.01 22.19 -3.76
N TRP A 228 2.21 21.59 -3.74
CA TRP A 228 2.56 20.56 -2.76
C TRP A 228 2.61 21.12 -1.32
N LEU A 229 3.08 22.35 -1.13
CA LEU A 229 3.14 22.99 0.18
C LEU A 229 1.74 23.44 0.64
N LYS A 230 0.93 23.96 -0.30
CA LYS A 230 -0.50 24.24 -0.07
C LYS A 230 -1.29 22.98 0.33
N PHE A 231 -0.95 21.84 -0.26
CA PHE A 231 -1.48 20.54 0.16
C PHE A 231 -1.02 20.19 1.59
N HIS A 232 0.28 20.29 1.90
CA HIS A 232 0.81 19.99 3.24
C HIS A 232 0.17 20.83 4.36
N ILE A 233 0.07 22.15 4.19
CA ILE A 233 -0.56 23.04 5.19
C ILE A 233 -2.09 22.85 5.30
N GLY A 234 -2.73 22.27 4.27
CA GLY A 234 -4.17 21.96 4.27
C GLY A 234 -4.55 20.69 5.04
N ILE A 235 -3.57 19.87 5.45
CA ILE A 235 -3.83 18.63 6.21
C ILE A 235 -4.34 18.99 7.62
N ASN A 236 -5.45 18.37 8.02
CA ASN A 236 -6.07 18.57 9.34
C ASN A 236 -6.55 17.23 9.95
N ARG A 237 -7.07 17.26 11.18
CA ARG A 237 -7.49 16.08 11.97
C ARG A 237 -8.49 15.15 11.29
N TYR A 238 -9.26 15.64 10.32
CA TYR A 238 -10.40 14.92 9.74
C TYR A 238 -10.14 14.43 8.30
N GLU A 239 -9.21 15.06 7.59
CA GLU A 239 -9.00 14.84 6.15
C GLU A 239 -7.57 15.23 5.72
N LEU A 240 -7.08 14.53 4.68
CA LEU A 240 -5.80 14.86 4.05
C LEU A 240 -5.94 16.05 3.09
N TYR A 241 -7.14 16.31 2.58
CA TYR A 241 -7.48 17.47 1.74
C TYR A 241 -8.99 17.76 1.74
N SER A 242 -9.37 19.03 1.52
CA SER A 242 -10.78 19.43 1.42
C SER A 242 -11.39 19.19 0.04
N ARG A 243 -12.71 18.93 -0.03
CA ARG A 243 -13.44 18.62 -1.29
C ARG A 243 -13.21 19.64 -2.39
N HIS A 244 -13.18 20.92 -2.03
CA HIS A 244 -13.10 22.05 -2.96
C HIS A 244 -11.73 22.72 -2.91
N ASN A 245 -10.65 21.97 -2.65
CA ASN A 245 -9.30 22.51 -2.64
C ASN A 245 -8.72 22.65 -4.06
N PRO A 246 -8.58 23.86 -4.63
CA PRO A 246 -8.02 24.04 -5.97
C PRO A 246 -6.54 23.63 -6.05
N ALA A 247 -5.81 23.61 -4.93
CA ALA A 247 -4.42 23.18 -4.89
C ALA A 247 -4.25 21.67 -5.14
N VAL A 248 -5.27 20.84 -4.86
CA VAL A 248 -5.21 19.39 -5.17
C VAL A 248 -5.24 19.18 -6.68
N GLU A 249 -6.18 19.79 -7.39
CA GLU A 249 -6.26 19.74 -8.85
C GLU A 249 -5.02 20.35 -9.52
N ALA A 250 -4.46 21.42 -8.95
CA ALA A 250 -3.21 22.01 -9.41
C ALA A 250 -2.01 21.09 -9.16
N LEU A 251 -1.96 20.39 -8.02
CA LEU A 251 -0.90 19.43 -7.69
C LEU A 251 -0.95 18.20 -8.61
N LEU A 252 -2.13 17.68 -8.97
CA LEU A 252 -2.26 16.61 -9.96
C LEU A 252 -1.66 17.02 -11.33
N ARG A 253 -1.90 18.27 -11.75
CA ARG A 253 -1.26 18.84 -12.96
C ARG A 253 0.25 19.00 -12.81
N ASP A 254 0.74 19.48 -11.66
CA ASP A 254 2.18 19.57 -11.38
C ASP A 254 2.85 18.19 -11.47
N LEU A 255 2.33 17.16 -10.81
CA LEU A 255 2.85 15.79 -10.87
C LEU A 255 2.93 15.29 -12.34
N GLY A 256 1.87 15.52 -13.12
CA GLY A 256 1.80 15.12 -14.52
C GLY A 256 2.67 15.93 -15.49
N THR A 257 3.20 17.11 -15.12
CA THR A 257 3.89 18.05 -16.05
C THR A 257 5.27 18.53 -15.61
N ARG A 258 5.53 18.68 -14.31
CA ARG A 258 6.66 19.45 -13.80
C ARG A 258 7.97 18.76 -14.13
N GLU A 259 8.99 19.53 -14.47
CA GLU A 259 10.33 19.02 -14.73
C GLU A 259 10.87 18.24 -13.51
N ILE A 260 11.35 17.03 -13.76
CA ILE A 260 12.02 16.16 -12.77
C ILE A 260 13.51 16.52 -12.78
N THR A 261 14.02 16.99 -11.66
CA THR A 261 15.41 17.50 -11.55
C THR A 261 16.34 16.52 -10.84
N SER A 262 15.80 15.57 -10.08
CA SER A 262 16.58 14.51 -9.43
C SER A 262 15.72 13.28 -9.22
N VAL A 263 16.33 12.09 -9.39
CA VAL A 263 15.71 10.81 -9.02
C VAL A 263 16.61 10.01 -8.09
N ALA A 264 16.03 9.36 -7.09
CA ALA A 264 16.69 8.43 -6.19
C ALA A 264 15.84 7.16 -6.01
N MET A 265 16.45 6.04 -5.67
CA MET A 265 15.71 4.81 -5.35
C MET A 265 15.31 4.80 -3.88
N LYS A 266 14.06 4.39 -3.57
CA LYS A 266 13.65 4.25 -2.17
C LYS A 266 14.34 3.03 -1.54
N SER A 267 15.13 3.26 -0.50
CA SER A 267 15.76 2.19 0.27
C SER A 267 14.73 1.31 1.01
N GLY A 268 15.06 0.02 1.16
CA GLY A 268 14.29 -0.96 1.93
C GLY A 268 12.89 -1.27 1.40
N GLY A 269 12.58 -0.95 0.13
CA GLY A 269 11.29 -1.27 -0.49
C GLY A 269 11.16 -2.75 -0.86
N THR A 270 9.96 -3.32 -0.72
CA THR A 270 9.65 -4.69 -1.18
C THR A 270 9.71 -4.78 -2.70
N GLN A 271 9.10 -3.83 -3.41
CA GLN A 271 9.16 -3.69 -4.87
C GLN A 271 9.78 -2.33 -5.24
N LEU A 272 10.12 -2.16 -6.52
CA LEU A 272 10.77 -0.96 -7.03
C LEU A 272 9.89 0.28 -6.87
N LYS A 273 10.38 1.24 -6.08
CA LYS A 273 9.79 2.57 -5.88
C LYS A 273 10.89 3.62 -6.04
N LEU A 274 10.65 4.65 -6.87
CA LEU A 274 11.58 5.77 -7.02
C LEU A 274 11.03 7.01 -6.33
N ILE A 275 11.93 7.87 -5.86
CA ILE A 275 11.62 9.21 -5.35
C ILE A 275 12.03 10.19 -6.43
N MET A 276 11.07 10.95 -6.94
CA MET A 276 11.29 12.00 -7.93
C MET A 276 11.16 13.36 -7.27
N THR A 277 12.19 14.19 -7.38
CA THR A 277 12.19 15.59 -6.97
C THR A 277 11.95 16.46 -8.20
N PHE A 278 11.03 17.41 -8.09
CA PHE A 278 10.72 18.36 -9.15
C PHE A 278 11.43 19.70 -8.97
N GLN A 279 11.47 20.49 -10.04
CA GLN A 279 12.05 21.83 -10.06
C GLN A 279 11.48 22.79 -8.98
N ASN A 280 10.24 22.59 -8.52
CA ASN A 280 9.63 23.38 -7.45
C ASN A 280 9.85 22.80 -6.03
N TYR A 281 10.91 22.00 -5.85
CA TYR A 281 11.28 21.27 -4.61
C TYR A 281 10.28 20.21 -4.12
N GLY A 282 9.11 20.07 -4.77
CA GLY A 282 8.15 19.04 -4.45
C GLY A 282 8.70 17.65 -4.75
N GLN A 283 8.24 16.65 -4.00
CA GLN A 283 8.61 15.25 -4.19
C GLN A 283 7.40 14.36 -4.46
N ALA A 284 7.62 13.30 -5.23
CA ALA A 284 6.63 12.27 -5.48
C ALA A 284 7.24 10.86 -5.46
N LEU A 285 6.45 9.89 -5.02
CA LEU A 285 6.76 8.48 -5.08
C LEU A 285 6.30 7.95 -6.43
N PHE A 286 7.26 7.58 -7.28
CA PHE A 286 7.01 6.98 -8.58
C PHE A 286 6.95 5.46 -8.45
N LYS A 287 5.82 4.88 -8.86
CA LYS A 287 5.69 3.44 -9.12
C LYS A 287 5.53 3.23 -10.64
N PRO A 288 6.46 2.51 -11.29
CA PRO A 288 6.37 2.26 -12.73
C PRO A 288 5.35 1.16 -13.08
N MET A 289 4.93 1.15 -14.33
CA MET A 289 4.12 0.08 -14.92
C MET A 289 4.86 -1.28 -14.88
N LYS A 290 4.30 -2.25 -14.14
CA LYS A 290 4.78 -3.64 -14.07
C LYS A 290 3.92 -4.66 -14.83
N GLN A 291 2.66 -4.33 -15.14
CA GLN A 291 1.70 -5.18 -15.84
C GLN A 291 0.86 -4.34 -16.81
N THR A 292 0.25 -4.98 -17.82
CA THR A 292 -0.71 -4.32 -18.72
C THR A 292 -2.07 -4.15 -18.05
N ARG A 293 -2.98 -3.39 -18.69
CA ARG A 293 -4.29 -3.03 -18.13
C ARG A 293 -5.28 -4.19 -18.12
N GLU A 294 -5.09 -5.11 -19.05
CA GLU A 294 -5.93 -6.27 -19.35
C GLU A 294 -5.47 -7.53 -18.61
N GLN A 295 -4.27 -7.49 -18.02
CA GLN A 295 -3.68 -8.61 -17.29
C GLN A 295 -4.27 -8.70 -15.88
N GLU A 296 -4.87 -9.85 -15.57
CA GLU A 296 -5.17 -10.21 -14.19
C GLU A 296 -3.95 -10.87 -13.52
N THR A 297 -3.79 -10.64 -12.21
CA THR A 297 -2.92 -11.43 -11.34
C THR A 297 -3.37 -12.90 -11.41
N PRO A 298 -2.47 -13.88 -11.59
CA PRO A 298 -2.85 -15.29 -11.63
C PRO A 298 -3.61 -15.75 -10.37
N PRO A 299 -4.48 -16.77 -10.47
CA PRO A 299 -5.20 -17.31 -9.31
C PRO A 299 -4.24 -17.87 -8.25
N ASP A 300 -3.14 -18.51 -8.67
CA ASP A 300 -2.14 -19.15 -7.78
C ASP A 300 -1.23 -18.17 -7.02
N PHE A 301 -1.29 -16.87 -7.35
CA PHE A 301 -0.49 -15.85 -6.67
C PHE A 301 -1.11 -15.51 -5.31
N PHE A 302 -0.37 -15.78 -4.24
CA PHE A 302 -0.67 -15.24 -2.92
C PHE A 302 -0.58 -13.71 -2.91
N TYR A 303 -1.36 -13.06 -2.04
CA TYR A 303 -1.43 -11.60 -1.88
C TYR A 303 -0.07 -10.91 -1.74
N PHE A 304 0.90 -11.54 -1.05
CA PHE A 304 2.26 -11.00 -0.88
C PHE A 304 3.15 -11.13 -2.14
N SER A 305 2.80 -12.04 -3.06
CA SER A 305 3.47 -12.25 -4.35
C SER A 305 2.89 -11.43 -5.50
N ASP A 306 1.79 -10.69 -5.27
CA ASP A 306 1.21 -9.83 -6.31
C ASP A 306 2.16 -8.68 -6.72
N TYR A 307 1.94 -8.06 -7.87
CA TYR A 307 2.68 -6.88 -8.31
C TYR A 307 2.06 -5.60 -7.74
N GLU A 308 2.89 -4.58 -7.48
CA GLU A 308 2.38 -3.22 -7.36
C GLU A 308 2.14 -2.63 -8.76
N ARG A 309 0.96 -2.07 -8.95
CA ARG A 309 0.47 -1.46 -10.19
C ARG A 309 0.28 0.04 -10.00
N HIS A 310 0.79 0.81 -10.94
CA HIS A 310 0.61 2.27 -11.01
C HIS A 310 -0.87 2.66 -11.22
N ASN A 311 -1.59 1.93 -12.08
CA ASN A 311 -3.03 2.09 -12.29
C ASN A 311 -3.83 2.01 -10.98
N ALA A 312 -3.41 1.15 -10.05
CA ALA A 312 -4.10 0.96 -8.78
C ALA A 312 -3.87 2.13 -7.81
N GLU A 313 -2.68 2.74 -7.77
CA GLU A 313 -2.45 3.95 -6.96
C GLU A 313 -3.29 5.15 -7.46
N ILE A 314 -3.34 5.36 -8.77
CA ILE A 314 -4.14 6.42 -9.39
C ILE A 314 -5.63 6.17 -9.13
N ALA A 315 -6.12 4.96 -9.45
CA ALA A 315 -7.52 4.61 -9.22
C ALA A 315 -7.93 4.65 -7.75
N ALA A 316 -7.04 4.28 -6.82
CA ALA A 316 -7.27 4.38 -5.39
C ALA A 316 -7.53 5.82 -4.93
N PHE A 317 -6.72 6.79 -5.38
CA PHE A 317 -6.94 8.21 -5.07
C PHE A 317 -8.31 8.71 -5.58
N HIS A 318 -8.67 8.39 -6.84
CA HIS A 318 -9.96 8.82 -7.40
C HIS A 318 -11.16 8.14 -6.71
N LEU A 319 -11.03 6.87 -6.30
CA LEU A 319 -12.06 6.13 -5.56
C LEU A 319 -12.23 6.69 -4.13
N ASP A 320 -11.14 6.93 -3.41
CA ASP A 320 -11.11 7.53 -2.07
C ASP A 320 -11.74 8.94 -2.06
N ARG A 321 -11.53 9.70 -3.15
CA ARG A 321 -12.18 10.99 -3.40
C ARG A 321 -13.68 10.87 -3.68
N ILE A 322 -14.12 9.88 -4.46
CA ILE A 322 -15.55 9.63 -4.77
C ILE A 322 -16.32 9.09 -3.56
N LEU A 323 -15.70 8.26 -2.72
CA LEU A 323 -16.25 7.85 -1.42
C LEU A 323 -16.22 8.99 -0.37
N ASP A 324 -15.50 10.07 -0.70
CA ASP A 324 -15.27 11.22 0.15
C ASP A 324 -14.62 10.87 1.50
N PHE A 325 -13.71 9.89 1.47
CA PHE A 325 -12.81 9.61 2.58
C PHE A 325 -11.70 10.64 2.65
N ARG A 326 -11.05 10.94 1.51
CA ARG A 326 -9.99 11.95 1.34
C ARG A 326 -8.78 11.66 2.26
N ARG A 327 -8.31 10.42 2.18
CA ARG A 327 -7.25 9.81 3.01
C ARG A 327 -6.07 9.27 2.19
N VAL A 328 -6.19 9.20 0.86
CA VAL A 328 -5.09 8.86 -0.07
C VAL A 328 -4.40 10.16 -0.53
N PRO A 329 -3.05 10.27 -0.52
CA PRO A 329 -2.34 11.41 -1.10
C PRO A 329 -2.68 11.60 -2.60
N PRO A 330 -2.67 12.82 -3.16
CA PRO A 330 -2.92 13.03 -4.59
C PRO A 330 -1.96 12.22 -5.47
N VAL A 331 -2.51 11.42 -6.40
CA VAL A 331 -1.75 10.60 -7.36
C VAL A 331 -2.16 10.93 -8.79
N ALA A 332 -1.19 11.15 -9.66
CA ALA A 332 -1.42 11.34 -11.10
C ALA A 332 -0.53 10.39 -11.93
N GLY A 333 -1.02 9.97 -13.09
CA GLY A 333 -0.26 9.24 -14.08
C GLY A 333 0.69 10.13 -14.88
N ARG A 334 1.84 9.57 -15.28
CA ARG A 334 2.80 10.21 -16.18
C ARG A 334 3.48 9.19 -17.07
N LEU A 335 3.67 9.55 -18.33
CA LEU A 335 4.62 8.91 -19.23
C LEU A 335 5.98 9.58 -19.06
N VAL A 336 6.97 8.85 -18.55
CA VAL A 336 8.29 9.34 -18.17
C VAL A 336 9.34 8.86 -19.18
N ASN A 337 10.18 9.77 -19.67
CA ASN A 337 11.34 9.42 -20.48
C ASN A 337 12.45 8.86 -19.57
N MET A 338 12.68 7.55 -19.64
CA MET A 338 13.60 6.80 -18.80
C MET A 338 15.06 7.28 -18.94
N THR A 339 15.41 7.82 -20.10
CA THR A 339 16.71 8.41 -20.38
C THR A 339 16.87 9.73 -19.62
N LYS A 340 16.10 10.74 -20.00
CA LYS A 340 16.26 12.13 -19.56
C LYS A 340 15.72 12.40 -18.16
N GLU A 341 14.63 11.75 -17.77
CA GLU A 341 13.90 12.03 -16.52
C GLU A 341 14.16 10.97 -15.43
N ILE A 342 14.98 9.94 -15.70
CA ILE A 342 15.41 8.96 -14.68
C ILE A 342 16.93 8.76 -14.71
N ARG A 343 17.47 8.20 -15.80
CA ARG A 343 18.88 7.79 -15.88
C ARG A 343 19.86 8.96 -15.82
N ASP A 344 19.59 10.04 -16.54
CA ASP A 344 20.52 11.16 -16.70
C ASP A 344 20.43 12.18 -15.54
N VAL A 345 19.39 12.08 -14.71
CA VAL A 345 19.13 12.92 -13.53
C VAL A 345 19.26 12.19 -12.18
N THR A 346 19.71 10.93 -12.17
CA THR A 346 20.00 10.22 -10.90
C THR A 346 21.47 10.36 -10.50
N ARG A 347 21.69 10.69 -9.21
CA ARG A 347 23.01 10.57 -8.54
C ARG A 347 23.18 9.23 -7.84
N ASP A 348 22.12 8.42 -7.74
CA ASP A 348 22.13 7.10 -7.14
C ASP A 348 22.82 6.08 -8.07
N LYS A 349 24.08 5.78 -7.74
CA LYS A 349 24.93 4.82 -8.45
C LYS A 349 24.37 3.40 -8.44
N LYS A 350 23.52 3.01 -7.48
CA LYS A 350 22.87 1.68 -7.47
C LYS A 350 21.84 1.62 -8.58
N LEU A 351 20.91 2.59 -8.60
CA LEU A 351 19.89 2.70 -9.64
C LEU A 351 20.50 2.81 -11.04
N TRP A 352 21.44 3.75 -11.23
CA TRP A 352 22.07 4.04 -12.52
C TRP A 352 22.73 2.81 -13.17
N ARG A 353 23.40 1.97 -12.36
CA ARG A 353 24.07 0.74 -12.85
C ARG A 353 23.12 -0.34 -13.35
N THR A 354 21.82 -0.25 -13.07
CA THR A 354 20.83 -1.24 -13.55
C THR A 354 20.28 -0.92 -14.93
N PHE A 355 20.66 0.21 -15.55
CA PHE A 355 20.23 0.56 -16.89
C PHE A 355 20.99 -0.24 -17.97
N PHE A 356 20.27 -0.80 -18.93
CA PHE A 356 20.83 -1.53 -20.07
C PHE A 356 19.97 -1.37 -21.33
N ILE A 357 20.52 -1.80 -22.47
CA ILE A 357 19.79 -1.88 -23.74
C ILE A 357 19.42 -3.35 -23.97
N SER A 358 18.13 -3.62 -24.17
CA SER A 358 17.62 -4.95 -24.48
C SER A 358 17.96 -5.41 -25.90
N PRO A 359 17.88 -6.72 -26.22
CA PRO A 359 18.03 -7.22 -27.59
C PRO A 359 17.06 -6.61 -28.61
N ALA A 360 15.93 -6.05 -28.15
CA ALA A 360 14.96 -5.31 -28.96
C ALA A 360 15.30 -3.82 -29.14
N ASN A 361 16.51 -3.39 -28.74
CA ASN A 361 17.00 -2.00 -28.77
C ASN A 361 16.17 -1.00 -27.92
N ASN A 362 15.41 -1.49 -26.94
CA ASN A 362 14.72 -0.66 -25.95
C ASN A 362 15.61 -0.45 -24.70
N ILE A 363 15.47 0.71 -24.06
CA ILE A 363 16.13 1.03 -22.79
C ILE A 363 15.34 0.38 -21.65
N CYS A 364 16.05 -0.30 -20.75
CA CYS A 364 15.50 -1.04 -19.63
C CYS A 364 16.25 -0.75 -18.33
N PHE A 365 15.58 -0.90 -17.19
CA PHE A 365 16.20 -0.88 -15.86
C PHE A 365 15.40 -1.74 -14.86
N TYR A 366 16.02 -2.13 -13.73
CA TYR A 366 15.35 -2.96 -12.72
C TYR A 366 15.57 -2.49 -11.27
N GLY A 367 16.55 -1.63 -10.99
CA GLY A 367 16.83 -1.13 -9.63
C GLY A 367 17.30 -2.23 -8.65
N GLU A 368 17.21 -1.93 -7.36
CA GLU A 368 17.64 -2.80 -6.26
C GLU A 368 16.55 -2.82 -5.17
N CYS A 369 15.78 -3.91 -5.13
CA CYS A 369 14.71 -4.17 -4.15
C CYS A 369 14.57 -5.68 -3.92
N SER A 370 13.77 -6.12 -2.95
CA SER A 370 13.71 -7.55 -2.59
C SER A 370 12.82 -8.43 -3.48
N TYR A 371 11.83 -7.87 -4.18
CA TYR A 371 10.93 -8.60 -5.08
C TYR A 371 10.90 -7.94 -6.47
N TYR A 372 11.16 -8.73 -7.52
CA TYR A 372 11.03 -8.31 -8.92
C TYR A 372 11.93 -7.11 -9.31
N CYS A 373 13.17 -7.09 -8.78
CA CYS A 373 14.26 -6.18 -9.15
C CYS A 373 15.47 -6.98 -9.65
N SER A 374 15.31 -7.58 -10.84
CA SER A 374 16.31 -8.40 -11.53
C SER A 374 16.15 -8.25 -13.05
N THR A 375 17.11 -8.73 -13.83
CA THR A 375 17.08 -8.59 -15.30
C THR A 375 15.87 -9.26 -15.93
N GLU A 376 15.41 -10.42 -15.43
CA GLU A 376 14.20 -11.08 -15.95
C GLU A 376 12.89 -10.38 -15.56
N HIS A 377 12.93 -9.43 -14.62
CA HIS A 377 11.80 -8.57 -14.23
C HIS A 377 12.02 -7.09 -14.62
N ALA A 378 12.96 -6.83 -15.54
CA ALA A 378 13.33 -5.48 -15.92
C ALA A 378 12.19 -4.72 -16.63
N LEU A 379 12.14 -3.42 -16.37
CA LEU A 379 11.14 -2.51 -16.89
C LEU A 379 11.73 -1.81 -18.10
N CYS A 380 11.11 -2.04 -19.27
CA CYS A 380 11.59 -1.58 -20.56
C CYS A 380 10.63 -0.58 -21.20
N GLY A 381 11.18 0.49 -21.77
CA GLY A 381 10.41 1.45 -22.56
C GLY A 381 10.14 0.97 -23.99
N LYS A 382 9.50 1.81 -24.79
CA LYS A 382 9.29 1.59 -26.23
C LYS A 382 9.52 2.88 -27.06
N PRO A 383 10.79 3.26 -27.36
CA PRO A 383 12.02 2.60 -26.95
C PRO A 383 12.50 3.01 -25.54
N ASP A 384 12.15 4.22 -25.07
CA ASP A 384 12.73 4.81 -23.86
C ASP A 384 11.73 5.56 -22.96
N GLN A 385 10.43 5.41 -23.21
CA GLN A 385 9.38 5.94 -22.35
C GLN A 385 8.66 4.83 -21.60
N ILE A 386 8.39 5.04 -20.31
CA ILE A 386 7.62 4.14 -19.45
C ILE A 386 6.53 4.91 -18.70
N GLU A 387 5.38 4.27 -18.54
CA GLU A 387 4.27 4.80 -17.77
C GLU A 387 4.47 4.54 -16.26
N GLY A 388 3.96 5.41 -15.41
CA GLY A 388 3.87 5.17 -13.97
C GLY A 388 3.01 6.19 -13.25
N SER A 389 2.82 5.96 -11.95
CA SER A 389 2.03 6.80 -11.05
C SER A 389 2.95 7.61 -10.16
N LEU A 390 2.71 8.91 -10.07
CA LEU A 390 3.37 9.83 -9.16
C LEU A 390 2.43 10.17 -8.00
N ALA A 391 2.67 9.57 -6.84
CA ALA A 391 1.96 9.92 -5.61
C ALA A 391 2.69 11.06 -4.90
N ALA A 392 1.99 12.17 -4.63
CA ALA A 392 2.54 13.30 -3.88
C ALA A 392 3.09 12.83 -2.53
N PHE A 393 4.30 13.29 -2.17
CA PHE A 393 4.84 13.03 -0.84
C PHE A 393 3.96 13.68 0.23
N LEU A 394 3.73 12.94 1.31
CA LEU A 394 3.34 13.52 2.59
C LEU A 394 4.48 14.38 3.14
N PRO A 395 4.22 15.29 4.10
CA PRO A 395 5.28 16.05 4.73
C PRO A 395 6.36 15.14 5.35
N ASP A 396 7.58 15.65 5.43
CA ASP A 396 8.71 14.89 5.96
C ASP A 396 8.49 14.48 7.43
N LEU A 397 9.05 13.33 7.82
CA LEU A 397 8.88 12.76 9.16
C LEU A 397 9.56 13.60 10.26
N SER A 398 10.54 14.44 9.92
CA SER A 398 11.11 15.46 10.82
C SER A 398 10.08 16.53 11.22
N LEU A 399 9.22 16.94 10.28
CA LEU A 399 8.23 18.00 10.45
C LEU A 399 6.87 17.47 10.93
N ALA A 400 6.43 16.31 10.42
CA ALA A 400 5.16 15.69 10.75
C ALA A 400 5.32 14.18 10.94
N LYS A 401 5.68 13.78 12.17
CA LYS A 401 5.79 12.37 12.56
C LYS A 401 4.47 11.63 12.30
N ARG A 402 4.61 10.41 11.79
CA ARG A 402 3.51 9.47 11.56
C ARG A 402 3.73 8.22 12.39
N LYS A 403 2.65 7.72 12.99
CA LYS A 403 2.62 6.47 13.74
C LYS A 403 2.09 5.36 12.84
N THR A 404 2.91 4.34 12.62
CA THR A 404 2.51 3.11 11.94
C THR A 404 1.82 2.17 12.95
N TRP A 405 0.66 1.66 12.58
CA TRP A 405 -0.13 0.71 13.36
C TRP A 405 -0.24 -0.62 12.60
N ARG A 406 -0.17 -1.74 13.33
CA ARG A 406 -0.51 -3.06 12.77
C ARG A 406 -2.03 -3.18 12.69
N ASN A 407 -2.54 -3.54 11.50
CA ASN A 407 -3.95 -3.87 11.33
C ASN A 407 -4.27 -5.15 12.13
N PRO A 408 -5.35 -5.23 12.94
CA PRO A 408 -5.75 -6.47 13.60
C PRO A 408 -5.99 -7.59 12.58
N TRP A 409 -6.71 -7.27 11.49
CA TRP A 409 -6.98 -8.16 10.35
C TRP A 409 -5.81 -8.30 9.37
N ARG A 410 -4.57 -8.03 9.82
CA ARG A 410 -3.37 -8.38 9.05
C ARG A 410 -3.38 -9.89 8.78
N ARG A 411 -3.28 -10.28 7.51
CA ARG A 411 -3.09 -11.68 7.07
C ARG A 411 -1.83 -12.31 7.66
N SER A 412 -1.68 -13.63 7.55
CA SER A 412 -0.52 -14.33 8.11
C SER A 412 0.82 -14.00 7.44
N TYR A 413 0.81 -13.69 6.13
CA TYR A 413 2.00 -13.64 5.25
C TYR A 413 2.73 -14.99 5.18
N HIS A 414 1.97 -16.09 5.28
CA HIS A 414 2.51 -17.45 5.25
C HIS A 414 1.54 -18.42 4.58
N LYS A 415 2.02 -19.19 3.60
CA LYS A 415 1.24 -20.06 2.70
C LYS A 415 0.31 -21.07 3.39
N ARG A 416 0.64 -21.49 4.61
CA ARG A 416 -0.04 -22.58 5.36
C ARG A 416 -0.63 -22.17 6.71
N LYS A 417 -0.32 -20.95 7.20
CA LYS A 417 -0.76 -20.51 8.53
C LYS A 417 -1.95 -19.57 8.33
N LYS A 418 -3.07 -19.87 8.98
CA LYS A 418 -4.18 -18.94 9.11
C LYS A 418 -3.86 -17.84 10.14
N ALA A 419 -4.40 -16.65 9.94
CA ALA A 419 -4.47 -15.62 10.98
C ALA A 419 -5.58 -15.95 12.00
N GLU A 420 -5.55 -15.33 13.18
CA GLU A 420 -6.55 -15.57 14.24
C GLU A 420 -7.98 -15.27 13.76
N TRP A 421 -8.18 -14.13 13.11
CA TRP A 421 -9.47 -13.74 12.52
C TRP A 421 -9.98 -14.66 11.39
N GLU A 422 -9.14 -15.55 10.82
CA GLU A 422 -9.55 -16.55 9.82
C GLU A 422 -10.04 -17.87 10.44
N VAL A 423 -9.99 -17.98 11.77
CA VAL A 423 -10.44 -19.16 12.54
C VAL A 423 -11.41 -18.82 13.68
N ASP A 424 -11.32 -17.61 14.23
CA ASP A 424 -12.22 -17.10 15.26
C ASP A 424 -13.33 -16.22 14.63
N PRO A 425 -14.62 -16.62 14.71
CA PRO A 425 -15.73 -15.81 14.20
C PRO A 425 -15.99 -14.55 15.05
N ASP A 426 -15.69 -14.60 16.36
CA ASP A 426 -15.99 -13.54 17.33
C ASP A 426 -14.81 -12.59 17.56
N TYR A 427 -13.73 -12.74 16.79
CA TYR A 427 -12.47 -11.98 16.89
C TYR A 427 -12.64 -10.46 17.04
N CYS A 428 -13.67 -9.85 16.41
CA CYS A 428 -13.88 -8.41 16.55
C CYS A 428 -14.29 -8.00 17.98
N GLU A 429 -14.89 -8.88 18.78
CA GLU A 429 -15.24 -8.54 20.17
C GLU A 429 -14.01 -8.40 21.07
N GLU A 430 -12.92 -9.14 20.80
CA GLU A 430 -11.60 -8.90 21.43
C GLU A 430 -10.97 -7.59 20.91
N VAL A 431 -11.03 -7.35 19.59
CA VAL A 431 -10.50 -6.12 19.00
C VAL A 431 -11.20 -4.88 19.57
N LYS A 432 -12.53 -4.89 19.72
CA LYS A 432 -13.35 -3.83 20.34
C LYS A 432 -13.01 -3.57 21.82
N GLN A 433 -12.23 -4.42 22.47
CA GLN A 433 -11.74 -4.24 23.85
C GLN A 433 -10.26 -3.82 23.90
N THR A 434 -9.57 -3.79 22.75
CA THR A 434 -8.12 -3.56 22.67
C THR A 434 -7.81 -2.13 22.24
N PRO A 435 -7.07 -1.33 23.03
CA PRO A 435 -6.66 0.00 22.64
C PRO A 435 -5.83 0.00 21.34
N PRO A 436 -6.07 0.91 20.37
CA PRO A 436 -7.00 2.04 20.39
C PRO A 436 -8.39 1.77 19.75
N TYR A 437 -8.74 0.50 19.50
CA TYR A 437 -9.97 0.08 18.80
C TYR A 437 -11.20 0.00 19.71
N ASP A 438 -10.98 0.08 21.02
CA ASP A 438 -11.97 0.39 22.07
C ASP A 438 -12.68 1.74 21.85
N SER A 439 -12.02 2.68 21.18
CA SER A 439 -12.66 3.92 20.73
C SER A 439 -13.63 3.67 19.55
N SER A 440 -14.87 4.17 19.69
CA SER A 440 -15.89 4.10 18.62
C SER A 440 -15.37 4.65 17.28
N ARG A 441 -14.52 5.69 17.31
CA ARG A 441 -13.96 6.30 16.09
C ARG A 441 -13.01 5.35 15.35
N ARG A 442 -12.02 4.76 16.03
CA ARG A 442 -10.97 4.01 15.35
C ARG A 442 -11.49 2.74 14.69
N ILE A 443 -12.41 2.01 15.35
CA ILE A 443 -12.99 0.81 14.74
C ILE A 443 -13.73 1.16 13.44
N LEU A 444 -14.47 2.28 13.41
CA LEU A 444 -15.15 2.77 12.21
C LEU A 444 -14.18 3.24 11.11
N ASP A 445 -13.01 3.79 11.45
CA ASP A 445 -11.96 4.09 10.47
C ASP A 445 -11.40 2.82 9.80
N ILE A 446 -11.30 1.71 10.54
CA ILE A 446 -10.98 0.40 9.94
C ILE A 446 -12.10 -0.06 9.00
N MET A 447 -13.38 0.14 9.35
CA MET A 447 -14.51 -0.28 8.50
C MET A 447 -14.52 0.46 7.15
N ASP A 448 -14.31 1.79 7.15
CA ASP A 448 -14.17 2.57 5.91
C ASP A 448 -12.99 2.07 5.05
N MET A 449 -11.83 1.83 5.67
CA MET A 449 -10.63 1.32 4.99
C MET A 449 -10.85 -0.11 4.44
N THR A 450 -11.55 -0.97 5.17
CA THR A 450 -11.96 -2.31 4.75
C THR A 450 -12.88 -2.26 3.52
N ILE A 451 -13.86 -1.36 3.51
CA ILE A 451 -14.76 -1.17 2.37
C ILE A 451 -13.97 -0.65 1.15
N PHE A 452 -13.07 0.31 1.36
CA PHE A 452 -12.17 0.83 0.33
C PHE A 452 -11.32 -0.27 -0.29
N ASP A 453 -10.60 -1.03 0.55
CA ASP A 453 -9.74 -2.14 0.12
C ASP A 453 -10.53 -3.25 -0.58
N PHE A 454 -11.75 -3.57 -0.13
CA PHE A 454 -12.60 -4.57 -0.79
C PHE A 454 -13.05 -4.13 -2.18
N LEU A 455 -13.47 -2.86 -2.35
CA LEU A 455 -13.89 -2.32 -3.66
C LEU A 455 -12.77 -2.42 -4.70
N MET A 456 -11.52 -2.12 -4.33
CA MET A 456 -10.36 -2.27 -5.21
C MET A 456 -9.80 -3.71 -5.26
N GLY A 457 -10.10 -4.57 -4.29
CA GLY A 457 -9.56 -5.93 -4.17
C GLY A 457 -8.17 -6.01 -3.55
N ASN A 458 -7.79 -5.03 -2.71
CA ASN A 458 -6.49 -4.97 -2.04
C ASN A 458 -6.44 -5.87 -0.80
N MET A 459 -5.63 -6.93 -0.86
CA MET A 459 -5.45 -7.88 0.24
C MET A 459 -4.33 -7.51 1.22
N ASP A 460 -3.49 -6.53 0.91
CA ASP A 460 -2.16 -6.35 1.52
C ASP A 460 -2.11 -5.26 2.62
N ARG A 461 -3.27 -4.90 3.19
CA ARG A 461 -3.41 -3.89 4.25
C ARG A 461 -2.88 -4.38 5.61
N HIS A 462 -1.59 -4.71 5.69
CA HIS A 462 -0.95 -5.20 6.92
C HIS A 462 -0.76 -4.14 7.99
N HIS A 463 -0.67 -2.89 7.58
CA HIS A 463 -0.37 -1.74 8.43
C HIS A 463 -1.13 -0.53 7.90
N TYR A 464 -1.30 0.47 8.75
CA TYR A 464 -1.85 1.77 8.40
C TYR A 464 -1.13 2.88 9.17
N GLU A 465 -1.21 4.12 8.70
CA GLU A 465 -0.54 5.28 9.35
C GLU A 465 -1.55 6.29 9.87
N THR A 466 -1.17 7.00 10.93
CA THR A 466 -1.86 8.21 11.43
C THR A 466 -0.84 9.31 11.70
N PHE A 467 -1.22 10.58 11.61
CA PHE A 467 -0.35 11.67 12.08
C PHE A 467 -0.26 11.67 13.61
N GLU A 468 0.95 11.69 14.15
CA GLU A 468 1.19 11.58 15.61
C GLU A 468 0.62 12.79 16.36
N LYS A 469 0.71 14.00 15.77
CA LYS A 469 0.18 15.27 16.32
C LYS A 469 -1.30 15.15 16.73
N PHE A 470 -2.10 14.40 15.98
CA PHE A 470 -3.54 14.27 16.23
C PHE A 470 -3.89 13.14 17.22
N GLY A 471 -2.93 12.35 17.68
CA GLY A 471 -3.16 11.26 18.64
C GLY A 471 -4.00 10.13 18.05
N ASN A 472 -4.94 9.58 18.84
CA ASN A 472 -5.78 8.47 18.40
C ASN A 472 -7.00 8.93 17.56
N ASP A 473 -7.56 10.10 17.87
CA ASP A 473 -8.76 10.65 17.24
C ASP A 473 -8.45 11.44 15.95
N THR A 474 -8.02 10.70 14.94
CA THR A 474 -7.69 11.17 13.59
C THR A 474 -8.10 10.15 12.55
N PHE A 475 -8.23 10.56 11.29
CA PHE A 475 -8.37 9.63 10.17
C PHE A 475 -7.13 8.73 10.00
N ILE A 476 -7.35 7.58 9.36
CA ILE A 476 -6.29 6.66 8.91
C ILE A 476 -5.82 7.05 7.51
N ILE A 477 -4.50 7.12 7.27
CA ILE A 477 -3.95 7.44 5.95
C ILE A 477 -3.91 6.17 5.08
N HIS A 478 -4.53 6.23 3.90
CA HIS A 478 -4.63 5.12 2.94
C HIS A 478 -3.40 5.11 1.98
N LEU A 479 -2.27 4.56 2.43
CA LEU A 479 -1.01 4.47 1.67
C LEU A 479 -0.80 3.10 0.99
N ASP A 480 0.11 3.03 0.02
CA ASP A 480 0.52 1.78 -0.67
C ASP A 480 -0.68 0.95 -1.20
N ASN A 481 -1.44 1.55 -2.13
CA ASN A 481 -2.66 0.98 -2.69
C ASN A 481 -2.40 0.13 -3.96
N GLY A 482 -1.14 0.02 -4.39
CA GLY A 482 -0.70 -0.56 -5.66
C GLY A 482 -1.06 -2.03 -5.91
N ARG A 483 -1.42 -2.81 -4.87
CA ARG A 483 -1.91 -4.19 -5.05
C ARG A 483 -3.42 -4.27 -5.31
N GLY A 484 -4.14 -3.14 -5.32
CA GLY A 484 -5.51 -3.08 -5.84
C GLY A 484 -5.59 -3.44 -7.33
N PHE A 485 -6.84 -3.59 -7.81
CA PHE A 485 -7.19 -3.74 -9.22
C PHE A 485 -6.35 -4.79 -9.98
N GLY A 486 -6.01 -5.90 -9.31
CA GLY A 486 -5.30 -7.03 -9.94
C GLY A 486 -6.22 -8.10 -10.52
N LYS A 487 -7.48 -8.15 -10.07
CA LYS A 487 -8.51 -9.07 -10.57
C LYS A 487 -9.81 -8.29 -10.70
N HIS A 488 -10.45 -8.32 -11.86
CA HIS A 488 -11.81 -7.84 -12.14
C HIS A 488 -12.82 -9.00 -12.20
N SER A 489 -12.38 -10.22 -12.51
CA SER A 489 -13.20 -11.43 -12.56
C SER A 489 -13.52 -12.01 -11.18
N HIS A 490 -12.69 -11.72 -10.17
CA HIS A 490 -12.78 -12.23 -8.80
C HIS A 490 -13.12 -11.14 -7.78
N ASP A 491 -13.89 -11.49 -6.75
CA ASP A 491 -14.19 -10.61 -5.60
C ASP A 491 -13.71 -11.28 -4.31
N GLU A 492 -12.68 -10.72 -3.69
CA GLU A 492 -12.04 -11.34 -2.52
C GLU A 492 -12.80 -11.03 -1.23
N LEU A 493 -13.80 -11.87 -0.92
CA LEU A 493 -14.66 -11.72 0.25
C LEU A 493 -13.88 -11.70 1.57
N SER A 494 -12.70 -12.33 1.66
CA SER A 494 -11.89 -12.31 2.89
C SER A 494 -11.36 -10.91 3.26
N ILE A 495 -11.38 -9.92 2.35
CA ILE A 495 -11.08 -8.53 2.69
C ILE A 495 -12.23 -7.92 3.52
N LEU A 496 -13.49 -8.32 3.28
CA LEU A 496 -14.68 -7.74 3.90
C LEU A 496 -15.01 -8.31 5.30
N VAL A 497 -14.27 -9.33 5.74
CA VAL A 497 -14.43 -9.98 7.05
C VAL A 497 -14.45 -9.02 8.25
N PRO A 498 -13.64 -7.94 8.33
CA PRO A 498 -13.73 -6.98 9.43
C PRO A 498 -15.13 -6.35 9.55
N LEU A 499 -15.76 -6.00 8.42
CA LEU A 499 -17.13 -5.47 8.41
C LEU A 499 -18.15 -6.51 8.86
N GLN A 500 -17.97 -7.77 8.46
CA GLN A 500 -18.86 -8.89 8.77
C GLN A 500 -18.76 -9.32 10.25
N GLN A 501 -17.57 -9.30 10.84
CA GLN A 501 -17.35 -9.64 12.26
C GLN A 501 -17.75 -8.49 13.17
N CYS A 502 -17.38 -7.25 12.82
CA CYS A 502 -17.65 -6.11 13.70
C CYS A 502 -19.08 -5.61 13.61
N CYS A 503 -19.75 -5.80 12.46
CA CYS A 503 -21.07 -5.29 12.11
C CYS A 503 -21.30 -3.82 12.51
N ARG A 504 -20.35 -2.93 12.18
CA ARG A 504 -20.48 -1.48 12.39
C ARG A 504 -20.08 -0.69 11.15
N ILE A 505 -20.76 0.43 10.90
CA ILE A 505 -20.48 1.35 9.78
C ILE A 505 -20.90 2.78 10.14
N ARG A 506 -20.24 3.78 9.56
CA ARG A 506 -20.66 5.19 9.66
C ARG A 506 -21.92 5.45 8.85
N ARG A 507 -22.84 6.26 9.39
CA ARG A 507 -24.02 6.75 8.67
C ARG A 507 -23.62 7.50 7.39
N SER A 508 -22.60 8.35 7.46
CA SER A 508 -22.07 9.08 6.31
C SER A 508 -21.61 8.13 5.18
N THR A 509 -20.77 7.15 5.50
CA THR A 509 -20.29 6.13 4.56
C THR A 509 -21.44 5.31 4.00
N TYR A 510 -22.34 4.79 4.85
CA TYR A 510 -23.45 3.95 4.40
C TYR A 510 -24.38 4.67 3.41
N LEU A 511 -24.78 5.91 3.70
CA LEU A 511 -25.64 6.70 2.83
C LEU A 511 -24.95 7.01 1.48
N ARG A 512 -23.63 7.22 1.45
CA ARG A 512 -22.86 7.41 0.21
C ARG A 512 -22.78 6.13 -0.61
N LEU A 513 -22.55 4.98 0.02
CA LEU A 513 -22.54 3.69 -0.67
C LEU A 513 -23.91 3.38 -1.30
N GLN A 514 -25.01 3.72 -0.61
CA GLN A 514 -26.36 3.60 -1.15
C GLN A 514 -26.58 4.53 -2.36
N LEU A 515 -26.15 5.80 -2.27
CA LEU A 515 -26.22 6.75 -3.38
C LEU A 515 -25.43 6.24 -4.60
N LEU A 516 -24.19 5.79 -4.41
CA LEU A 516 -23.28 5.33 -5.47
C LEU A 516 -23.75 4.04 -6.17
N ALA A 517 -24.76 3.36 -5.62
CA ALA A 517 -25.41 2.19 -6.21
C ALA A 517 -26.65 2.52 -7.06
N GLN A 518 -27.12 3.78 -7.05
CA GLN A 518 -28.19 4.27 -7.93
C GLN A 518 -27.65 4.49 -9.35
N GLU A 519 -28.49 4.33 -10.37
CA GLU A 519 -28.03 4.47 -11.78
C GLU A 519 -27.63 5.92 -12.11
N GLU A 520 -28.23 6.92 -11.46
CA GLU A 520 -27.94 8.35 -11.64
C GLU A 520 -26.56 8.76 -11.09
N HIS A 521 -26.03 8.00 -10.13
CA HIS A 521 -24.77 8.24 -9.41
C HIS A 521 -23.87 7.00 -9.44
N ARG A 522 -23.97 6.20 -10.49
CA ARG A 522 -23.34 4.89 -10.57
C ARG A 522 -21.82 4.94 -10.49
N LEU A 523 -21.24 4.21 -9.53
CA LEU A 523 -19.82 4.26 -9.19
C LEU A 523 -18.88 4.06 -10.40
N SER A 524 -19.17 3.10 -11.28
CA SER A 524 -18.39 2.85 -12.50
C SER A 524 -18.33 4.07 -13.44
N LEU A 525 -19.45 4.75 -13.65
CA LEU A 525 -19.53 5.94 -14.52
C LEU A 525 -18.81 7.13 -13.89
N LEU A 526 -18.96 7.33 -12.58
CA LEU A 526 -18.24 8.38 -11.84
C LEU A 526 -16.72 8.15 -11.85
N MET A 527 -16.28 6.91 -11.67
CA MET A 527 -14.85 6.55 -11.76
C MET A 527 -14.31 6.73 -13.18
N ALA A 528 -15.06 6.31 -14.21
CA ALA A 528 -14.69 6.53 -15.61
C ALA A 528 -14.55 8.02 -15.94
N GLU A 529 -15.51 8.85 -15.49
CA GLU A 529 -15.47 10.31 -15.67
C GLU A 529 -14.29 10.95 -14.94
N SER A 530 -14.06 10.56 -13.68
CA SER A 530 -13.01 11.09 -12.81
C SER A 530 -11.60 10.73 -13.32
N LEU A 531 -11.40 9.50 -13.82
CA LEU A 531 -10.10 9.02 -14.32
C LEU A 531 -9.77 9.48 -15.75
N ARG A 532 -10.77 9.90 -16.52
CA ARG A 532 -10.60 10.38 -17.92
C ARG A 532 -9.73 11.64 -18.04
N ALA A 533 -9.58 12.41 -16.96
CA ALA A 533 -8.72 13.59 -16.92
C ALA A 533 -7.23 13.28 -16.70
N ASP A 534 -6.89 12.05 -16.30
CA ASP A 534 -5.50 11.65 -16.09
C ASP A 534 -4.75 11.49 -17.43
N ARG A 535 -3.46 11.82 -17.43
CA ARG A 535 -2.58 11.76 -18.61
C ARG A 535 -2.34 10.33 -19.12
N VAL A 536 -2.59 9.32 -18.29
CA VAL A 536 -2.48 7.90 -18.67
C VAL A 536 -3.86 7.24 -18.84
N ALA A 537 -4.91 8.03 -19.06
CA ALA A 537 -6.23 7.52 -19.39
C ALA A 537 -6.21 6.64 -20.67
N PRO A 538 -6.94 5.50 -20.70
CA PRO A 538 -7.76 4.95 -19.61
C PRO A 538 -6.90 4.34 -18.51
N VAL A 539 -7.12 4.70 -17.24
CA VAL A 539 -6.34 4.18 -16.10
C VAL A 539 -6.79 2.77 -15.70
N LEU A 540 -8.10 2.52 -15.66
CA LEU A 540 -8.68 1.21 -15.42
C LEU A 540 -9.21 0.60 -16.72
N PHE A 541 -9.00 -0.71 -16.88
CA PHE A 541 -9.67 -1.50 -17.91
C PHE A 541 -11.17 -1.65 -17.58
N GLN A 542 -12.02 -1.64 -18.60
CA GLN A 542 -13.48 -1.54 -18.45
C GLN A 542 -14.11 -2.54 -17.46
N PRO A 543 -13.73 -3.84 -17.44
CA PRO A 543 -14.23 -4.80 -16.44
C PRO A 543 -13.91 -4.44 -14.98
N HIS A 544 -12.86 -3.67 -14.68
CA HIS A 544 -12.61 -3.20 -13.30
C HIS A 544 -13.65 -2.15 -12.86
N LEU A 545 -14.12 -1.32 -13.79
CA LEU A 545 -15.19 -0.35 -13.50
C LEU A 545 -16.50 -1.11 -13.19
N GLU A 546 -16.82 -2.14 -13.96
CA GLU A 546 -17.98 -3.01 -13.72
C GLU A 546 -17.86 -3.81 -12.41
N ALA A 547 -16.65 -4.26 -12.07
CA ALA A 547 -16.37 -4.93 -10.80
C ALA A 547 -16.60 -4.02 -9.60
N LEU A 548 -16.34 -2.70 -9.69
CA LEU A 548 -16.66 -1.75 -8.61
C LEU A 548 -18.16 -1.72 -8.31
N ASP A 549 -19.03 -1.67 -9.33
CA ASP A 549 -20.49 -1.71 -9.14
C ASP A 549 -20.96 -3.05 -8.53
N ARG A 550 -20.30 -4.16 -8.89
CA ARG A 550 -20.60 -5.51 -8.36
C ARG A 550 -20.21 -5.61 -6.88
N ARG A 551 -19.00 -5.15 -6.54
CA ARG A 551 -18.46 -5.12 -5.18
C ARG A 551 -19.24 -4.17 -4.27
N LEU A 552 -19.64 -3.00 -4.75
CA LEU A 552 -20.48 -2.08 -4.01
C LEU A 552 -21.79 -2.75 -3.54
N ARG A 553 -22.44 -3.52 -4.42
CA ARG A 553 -23.63 -4.31 -4.07
C ARG A 553 -23.34 -5.44 -3.08
N ILE A 554 -22.12 -6.03 -3.08
CA ILE A 554 -21.71 -7.00 -2.06
C ILE A 554 -21.56 -6.30 -0.69
N VAL A 555 -20.92 -5.13 -0.62
CA VAL A 555 -20.78 -4.34 0.61
C VAL A 555 -22.15 -4.00 1.18
N LEU A 556 -23.07 -3.47 0.35
CA LEU A 556 -24.42 -3.13 0.79
C LEU A 556 -25.21 -4.34 1.30
N ARG A 557 -25.05 -5.52 0.68
CA ARG A 557 -25.64 -6.78 1.20
C ARG A 557 -25.02 -7.22 2.52
N ALA A 558 -23.71 -7.08 2.71
CA ALA A 558 -23.06 -7.41 3.98
C ALA A 558 -23.56 -6.51 5.12
N VAL A 559 -23.73 -5.21 4.87
CA VAL A 559 -24.37 -4.30 5.83
C VAL A 559 -25.83 -4.68 6.08
N GLY A 560 -26.58 -5.07 5.03
CA GLY A 560 -27.95 -5.58 5.17
C GLY A 560 -28.07 -6.76 6.13
N VAL A 561 -27.20 -7.76 6.00
CA VAL A 561 -27.15 -8.93 6.92
C VAL A 561 -26.86 -8.50 8.37
N CYS A 562 -25.92 -7.56 8.58
CA CYS A 562 -25.68 -7.01 9.92
C CYS A 562 -26.92 -6.27 10.46
N LEU A 563 -27.61 -5.48 9.64
CA LEU A 563 -28.82 -4.73 10.03
C LEU A 563 -29.98 -5.65 10.44
N GLU A 564 -30.17 -6.77 9.73
CA GLU A 564 -31.18 -7.79 10.04
C GLU A 564 -30.87 -8.56 11.33
N LYS A 565 -29.57 -8.80 11.60
CA LYS A 565 -29.10 -9.56 12.77
C LYS A 565 -29.04 -8.72 14.05
N ASP A 566 -28.36 -7.58 14.01
CA ASP A 566 -27.93 -6.81 15.18
C ASP A 566 -28.73 -5.49 15.36
N GLY A 567 -29.54 -5.11 14.36
CA GLY A 567 -30.44 -3.95 14.38
C GLY A 567 -29.78 -2.61 13.97
N PRO A 568 -30.55 -1.64 13.40
CA PRO A 568 -29.99 -0.41 12.85
C PRO A 568 -29.18 0.44 13.83
N HIS A 569 -29.60 0.52 15.09
CA HIS A 569 -28.94 1.34 16.12
C HIS A 569 -27.58 0.78 16.56
N SER A 570 -27.38 -0.54 16.48
CA SER A 570 -26.13 -1.21 16.83
C SER A 570 -25.10 -1.10 15.69
N VAL A 571 -25.59 -1.13 14.45
CA VAL A 571 -24.78 -1.23 13.24
C VAL A 571 -24.38 0.13 12.68
N VAL A 572 -25.28 1.12 12.68
CA VAL A 572 -25.06 2.41 12.00
C VAL A 572 -24.78 3.50 13.03
N GLU A 573 -23.50 3.85 13.19
CA GLU A 573 -23.09 4.97 14.03
C GLU A 573 -23.48 6.30 13.36
N ASP A 574 -24.24 7.15 14.05
CA ASP A 574 -24.56 8.49 13.53
C ASP A 574 -23.40 9.47 13.72
N ASP A 575 -22.71 9.75 12.61
CA ASP A 575 -21.66 10.76 12.50
C ASP A 575 -22.13 12.04 11.77
N LEU A 576 -23.42 12.15 11.45
CA LEU A 576 -24.06 13.31 10.83
C LEU A 576 -24.89 14.16 11.81
N GLY A 577 -25.22 13.60 12.98
CA GLY A 577 -26.05 14.23 14.01
C GLY A 577 -25.46 15.51 14.63
N PRO A 578 -26.32 16.41 15.18
CA PRO A 578 -25.90 17.72 15.68
C PRO A 578 -25.06 17.67 16.97
N GLU A 579 -25.09 16.58 17.74
CA GLU A 579 -24.44 16.53 19.06
C GLU A 579 -22.90 16.65 19.01
N ARG A 580 -22.27 16.19 17.91
CA ARG A 580 -20.83 16.43 17.68
C ARG A 580 -20.48 17.88 17.32
N ARG A 581 -21.46 18.74 17.00
CA ARG A 581 -21.24 20.20 16.89
C ARG A 581 -21.04 20.86 18.26
N ALA A 582 -21.51 20.23 19.34
CA ALA A 582 -21.38 20.73 20.71
C ALA A 582 -20.21 20.11 21.47
N ALA A 583 -19.86 18.85 21.19
CA ALA A 583 -18.74 18.15 21.85
C ALA A 583 -17.35 18.71 21.52
N ALA A 584 -17.22 19.52 20.46
CA ALA A 584 -15.98 20.23 20.12
C ALA A 584 -15.84 21.61 20.81
N GLY A 585 -16.75 21.95 21.73
CA GLY A 585 -16.80 23.24 22.44
C GLY A 585 -16.74 23.13 23.96
N ARG A 586 -16.05 22.13 24.50
CA ARG A 586 -15.78 21.94 25.94
C ARG A 586 -14.34 21.52 26.18
#